data_AF-A0A645CJG4-F1
#
_entry.id   AF-A0A645CJG4-F1
#
_cell.length_a   1.000
_cell.length_b   1.000
_cell.length_c   1.000
_cell.angle_alpha   90.00
_cell.angle_beta   90.00
_cell.angle_gamma   90.00
#
_symmetry.space_group_name_H-M   'P 1'
#
loop_
_entity.id
_entity.type
_entity.pdbx_description
1 polymer ?
#
loop_
_entity_poly.entity_id
_entity_poly.type
_entity_poly.pdbx_seq_one_letter_code
_entity_poly.pdbx_strand_id
1 'polypeptide(L)'
;MSFVGEEDVMEINERFLKRVFKKFCNFDIQTPILRMPYSEAMSRFGSDKPDMRFGFELTDISALVKNCGFSVFSSAVEAGGSVRAININGYADKFSRKEIDKLTEFIKTFGAKGLAWAKHGAEITSSYSKFLTAEENKSIYDACGFGPNDLLLIVADKKNKVVFDSLGALRLKAGKDLGLMKKGDFKFLWVTMFPMFEYDEEEQRFCAVHHPFTAPRDEDLQYLESDPARVCAKAYDIVLNGTEMGGGSVRIHRRDVQSRVFAALGFTEEEAEMKFGFLLDAFNYGAPPHAGLAFGLDRLVSLVLGLDAIRDVIAFPKVQNASELMSGCPATVPQKALDELFIDIKPQA
;
A
#
# COMPACT_ATOMS: atom_id res chain seq x y z
N MET A 1 12.38 4.90 20.89
CA MET A 1 12.60 4.05 22.07
C MET A 1 13.94 3.34 21.87
N SER A 2 14.73 3.15 22.92
CA SER A 2 16.03 2.46 22.85
C SER A 2 15.95 1.09 23.52
N PHE A 3 16.78 0.15 23.08
CA PHE A 3 16.84 -1.24 23.52
C PHE A 3 15.53 -2.02 23.29
N VAL A 4 14.92 -1.83 22.11
CA VAL A 4 13.63 -2.40 21.73
C VAL A 4 13.62 -2.96 20.31
N GLY A 5 12.75 -3.94 20.07
CA GLY A 5 12.43 -4.49 18.75
C GLY A 5 11.04 -4.06 18.25
N GLU A 6 10.58 -4.73 17.18
CA GLU A 6 9.26 -4.48 16.56
C GLU A 6 8.12 -4.71 17.56
N GLU A 7 8.20 -5.80 18.32
CA GLU A 7 7.19 -6.21 19.30
C GLU A 7 6.96 -5.16 20.39
N ASP A 8 8.03 -4.63 20.99
CA ASP A 8 7.93 -3.65 22.07
C ASP A 8 7.27 -2.36 21.59
N VAL A 9 7.58 -1.93 20.36
CA VAL A 9 6.99 -0.75 19.74
C VAL A 9 5.53 -1.01 19.38
N MET A 10 5.18 -2.17 18.83
CA MET A 10 3.77 -2.50 18.57
C MET A 10 2.97 -2.56 19.87
N GLU A 11 3.45 -3.23 20.91
CA GLU A 11 2.72 -3.39 22.19
C GLU A 11 2.42 -2.04 22.87
N ILE A 12 3.41 -1.12 22.93
CA ILE A 12 3.16 0.20 23.52
C ILE A 12 2.13 1.01 22.72
N ASN A 13 2.16 0.91 21.39
CA ASN A 13 1.23 1.61 20.51
C ASN A 13 -0.17 0.99 20.55
N GLU A 14 -0.29 -0.33 20.68
CA GLU A 14 -1.58 -1.00 20.90
C GLU A 14 -2.26 -0.52 22.19
N ARG A 15 -1.50 -0.37 23.29
CA ARG A 15 -2.03 0.19 24.55
C ARG A 15 -2.48 1.64 24.39
N PHE A 16 -1.71 2.44 23.64
CA PHE A 16 -2.09 3.83 23.31
C PHE A 16 -3.40 3.87 22.52
N LEU A 17 -3.50 3.12 21.43
CA LEU A 17 -4.70 3.06 20.58
C LEU A 17 -5.90 2.56 21.37
N LYS A 18 -5.73 1.51 22.18
CA LYS A 18 -6.79 0.97 23.04
C LYS A 18 -7.34 2.06 23.97
N ARG A 19 -6.47 2.87 24.58
CA ARG A 19 -6.88 4.00 25.42
C ARG A 19 -7.63 5.08 24.64
N VAL A 20 -7.11 5.46 23.46
CA VAL A 20 -7.73 6.50 22.61
C VAL A 20 -9.13 6.08 22.15
N PHE A 21 -9.25 4.89 21.55
CA PHE A 21 -10.53 4.40 21.03
C PHE A 21 -11.53 4.07 22.14
N LYS A 22 -11.08 3.59 23.30
CA LYS A 22 -11.96 3.41 24.45
C LYS A 22 -12.50 4.74 24.95
N LYS A 23 -11.66 5.78 25.03
CA LYS A 23 -12.05 7.09 25.56
C LYS A 23 -12.96 7.86 24.61
N PHE A 24 -12.64 7.90 23.32
CA PHE A 24 -13.30 8.79 22.36
C PHE A 24 -14.35 8.09 21.49
N CYS A 25 -14.24 6.77 21.30
CA CYS A 25 -15.19 6.00 20.47
C CYS A 25 -15.99 4.98 21.28
N ASN A 26 -15.73 4.84 22.59
CA ASN A 26 -16.22 3.73 23.43
C ASN A 26 -15.99 2.34 22.80
N PHE A 27 -14.92 2.20 22.02
CA PHE A 27 -14.57 0.97 21.33
C PHE A 27 -13.41 0.28 22.05
N ASP A 28 -13.58 -1.00 22.38
CA ASP A 28 -12.55 -1.77 23.07
C ASP A 28 -11.73 -2.59 22.07
N ILE A 29 -10.51 -2.13 21.79
CA ILE A 29 -9.61 -2.82 20.86
C ILE A 29 -9.14 -4.13 21.49
N GLN A 30 -9.33 -5.23 20.75
CA GLN A 30 -8.76 -6.53 21.08
C GLN A 30 -7.26 -6.52 20.78
N THR A 31 -6.47 -6.91 21.77
CA THR A 31 -5.00 -6.97 21.71
C THR A 31 -4.55 -8.39 22.01
N PRO A 32 -3.54 -8.95 21.31
CA PRO A 32 -2.75 -8.29 20.28
C PRO A 32 -3.57 -8.00 19.01
N ILE A 33 -3.29 -6.88 18.34
CA ILE A 33 -3.95 -6.55 17.07
C ILE A 33 -3.49 -7.58 16.02
N LEU A 34 -4.39 -7.92 15.09
CA LEU A 34 -4.07 -8.80 13.97
C LEU A 34 -2.82 -8.30 13.23
N ARG A 35 -1.97 -9.23 12.79
CA ARG A 35 -0.77 -8.91 12.03
C ARG A 35 -0.76 -9.68 10.72
N MET A 36 -0.29 -9.03 9.66
CA MET A 36 -0.23 -9.60 8.32
C MET A 36 1.09 -9.19 7.65
N PRO A 37 1.85 -10.14 7.08
CA PRO A 37 2.99 -9.79 6.24
C PRO A 37 2.55 -8.97 5.02
N TYR A 38 3.39 -8.04 4.56
CA TYR A 38 3.15 -7.23 3.37
C TYR A 38 2.81 -8.09 2.14
N SER A 39 3.54 -9.20 1.94
CA SER A 39 3.30 -10.14 0.84
C SER A 39 1.90 -10.77 0.91
N GLU A 40 1.42 -11.07 2.12
CA GLU A 40 0.05 -11.55 2.34
C GLU A 40 -0.96 -10.43 2.07
N ALA A 41 -0.74 -9.22 2.57
CA ALA A 41 -1.62 -8.08 2.35
C ALA A 41 -1.77 -7.76 0.85
N MET A 42 -0.66 -7.72 0.12
CA MET A 42 -0.67 -7.53 -1.33
C MET A 42 -1.33 -8.69 -2.07
N SER A 43 -1.01 -9.94 -1.71
CA SER A 43 -1.57 -11.11 -2.42
C SER A 43 -3.07 -11.28 -2.22
N ARG A 44 -3.60 -10.96 -1.03
CA ARG A 44 -5.03 -11.09 -0.68
C ARG A 44 -5.86 -9.84 -0.96
N PHE A 45 -5.28 -8.65 -0.92
CA PHE A 45 -6.05 -7.40 -0.99
C PHE A 45 -5.55 -6.41 -2.04
N GLY A 46 -4.39 -6.66 -2.66
CA GLY A 46 -3.78 -5.73 -3.61
C GLY A 46 -3.36 -4.41 -2.95
N SER A 47 -3.13 -4.40 -1.64
CA SER A 47 -2.77 -3.19 -0.88
C SER A 47 -2.04 -3.53 0.41
N ASP A 48 -1.07 -2.70 0.75
CA ASP A 48 -0.34 -2.64 2.02
C ASP A 48 -1.14 -2.01 3.17
N LYS A 49 -2.32 -1.47 2.87
CA LYS A 49 -3.28 -0.93 3.84
C LYS A 49 -4.67 -1.47 3.56
N PRO A 50 -4.89 -2.79 3.73
CA PRO A 50 -6.15 -3.39 3.35
C PRO A 50 -7.29 -2.96 4.27
N ASP A 51 -8.46 -2.71 3.67
CA ASP A 51 -9.69 -2.55 4.43
C ASP A 51 -10.26 -3.93 4.80
N MET A 52 -10.16 -4.30 6.07
CA MET A 52 -10.55 -5.62 6.58
C MET A 52 -12.05 -5.73 6.92
N ARG A 53 -12.87 -4.71 6.64
CA ARG A 53 -14.31 -4.71 6.99
C ARG A 53 -15.18 -5.64 6.14
N PHE A 54 -14.69 -6.02 4.95
CA PHE A 54 -15.42 -6.85 3.99
C PHE A 54 -14.49 -7.80 3.25
N GLY A 55 -15.04 -8.75 2.49
CA GLY A 55 -14.30 -9.79 1.77
C GLY A 55 -13.77 -9.33 0.41
N PHE A 56 -14.10 -10.09 -0.63
CA PHE A 56 -13.65 -9.90 -2.03
C PHE A 56 -12.12 -9.95 -2.18
N GLU A 57 -11.50 -10.88 -1.47
CA GLU A 57 -10.05 -11.12 -1.54
C GLU A 57 -9.64 -11.53 -2.96
N LEU A 58 -8.40 -11.23 -3.30
CA LEU A 58 -7.79 -11.60 -4.57
C LEU A 58 -7.47 -13.10 -4.55
N THR A 59 -7.91 -13.78 -5.60
CA THR A 59 -7.56 -15.17 -5.89
C THR A 59 -6.55 -15.21 -7.02
N ASP A 60 -5.40 -15.84 -6.80
CA ASP A 60 -4.42 -16.10 -7.86
C ASP A 60 -4.85 -17.31 -8.70
N ILE A 61 -5.10 -17.07 -10.00
CA ILE A 61 -5.48 -18.11 -10.96
C ILE A 61 -4.41 -18.32 -12.03
N SER A 62 -3.22 -17.72 -11.87
CA SER A 62 -2.14 -17.74 -12.87
C SER A 62 -1.75 -19.16 -13.28
N ALA A 63 -1.69 -20.08 -12.32
CA ALA A 63 -1.37 -21.48 -12.59
C ALA A 63 -2.42 -22.19 -13.46
N LEU A 64 -3.69 -21.82 -13.33
CA LEU A 64 -4.81 -22.42 -14.06
C LEU A 64 -4.87 -21.93 -15.51
N VAL A 65 -4.43 -20.69 -15.76
CA VAL A 65 -4.57 -20.02 -17.05
C VAL A 65 -3.26 -19.93 -17.85
N LYS A 66 -2.16 -20.45 -17.30
CA LYS A 66 -0.82 -20.39 -17.91
C LYS A 66 -0.79 -20.90 -19.35
N ASN A 67 -1.49 -22.00 -19.64
CA ASN A 67 -1.50 -22.66 -20.95
C ASN A 67 -2.87 -22.55 -21.65
N CYS A 68 -3.71 -21.59 -21.24
CA CYS A 68 -5.06 -21.51 -21.76
C CYS A 68 -5.13 -20.89 -23.16
N GLY A 69 -6.24 -21.13 -23.86
CA GLY A 69 -6.47 -20.61 -25.22
C GLY A 69 -6.66 -19.09 -25.32
N PHE A 70 -6.72 -18.37 -24.21
CA PHE A 70 -6.94 -16.93 -24.18
C PHE A 70 -5.61 -16.18 -23.96
N SER A 71 -5.06 -15.62 -25.05
CA SER A 71 -3.73 -14.99 -25.06
C SER A 71 -3.52 -13.89 -24.03
N VAL A 72 -4.57 -13.15 -23.66
CA VAL A 72 -4.49 -12.09 -22.64
C VAL A 72 -4.04 -12.66 -21.29
N PHE A 73 -4.48 -13.88 -20.94
CA PHE A 73 -4.12 -14.54 -19.69
C PHE A 73 -2.76 -15.24 -19.81
N SER A 74 -2.57 -16.08 -20.83
CA SER A 74 -1.33 -16.85 -20.99
C SER A 74 -0.12 -15.94 -21.19
N SER A 75 -0.21 -14.91 -22.04
CA SER A 75 0.92 -13.98 -22.26
C SER A 75 1.29 -13.14 -21.04
N ALA A 76 0.34 -12.85 -20.14
CA ALA A 76 0.64 -12.17 -18.88
C ALA A 76 1.50 -13.05 -17.95
N VAL A 77 1.17 -14.34 -17.85
CA VAL A 77 1.92 -15.32 -17.05
C VAL A 77 3.28 -15.62 -17.68
N GLU A 78 3.35 -15.79 -19.00
CA GLU A 78 4.60 -16.01 -19.74
C GLU A 78 5.60 -14.86 -19.56
N ALA A 79 5.10 -13.62 -19.47
CA ALA A 79 5.91 -12.43 -19.23
C ALA A 79 6.36 -12.25 -17.77
N GLY A 80 6.06 -13.20 -16.88
CA GLY A 80 6.42 -13.16 -15.45
C GLY A 80 5.44 -12.38 -14.56
N GLY A 81 4.30 -11.96 -15.11
CA GLY A 81 3.22 -11.30 -14.36
C GLY A 81 2.27 -12.29 -13.68
N SER A 82 1.04 -11.86 -13.44
CA SER A 82 0.00 -12.70 -12.86
C SER A 82 -1.39 -12.43 -13.43
N VAL A 83 -2.26 -13.42 -13.24
CA VAL A 83 -3.70 -13.33 -13.51
C VAL A 83 -4.42 -13.58 -12.21
N ARG A 84 -5.14 -12.56 -11.73
CA ARG A 84 -5.84 -12.62 -10.45
C ARG A 84 -7.28 -12.17 -10.62
N ALA A 85 -8.13 -12.67 -9.73
CA ALA A 85 -9.55 -12.40 -9.73
C ALA A 85 -10.02 -11.87 -8.38
N ILE A 86 -11.06 -11.06 -8.36
CA ILE A 86 -11.90 -10.84 -7.17
C ILE A 86 -13.30 -11.35 -7.46
N ASN A 87 -13.91 -12.02 -6.49
CA ASN A 87 -15.29 -12.45 -6.55
C ASN A 87 -16.17 -11.52 -5.69
N ILE A 88 -17.01 -10.72 -6.34
CA ILE A 88 -18.04 -9.91 -5.69
C ILE A 88 -19.24 -10.81 -5.41
N ASN A 89 -19.16 -11.56 -4.31
CA ASN A 89 -20.10 -12.63 -4.00
C ASN A 89 -21.49 -12.12 -3.56
N GLY A 90 -22.54 -12.61 -4.21
CA GLY A 90 -23.94 -12.31 -3.89
C GLY A 90 -24.46 -10.94 -4.34
N TYR A 91 -23.74 -10.20 -5.20
CA TYR A 91 -24.14 -8.85 -5.65
C TYR A 91 -24.18 -8.65 -7.17
N ALA A 92 -24.14 -9.71 -7.97
CA ALA A 92 -24.15 -9.60 -9.44
C ALA A 92 -25.33 -8.77 -9.97
N ASP A 93 -26.51 -8.90 -9.37
CA ASP A 93 -27.71 -8.12 -9.69
C ASP A 93 -27.50 -6.60 -9.59
N LYS A 94 -26.55 -6.14 -8.77
CA LYS A 94 -26.19 -4.73 -8.60
C LYS A 94 -25.28 -4.17 -9.70
N PHE A 95 -24.76 -5.03 -10.58
CA PHE A 95 -23.85 -4.63 -11.65
C PHE A 95 -24.44 -4.96 -13.01
N SER A 96 -25.07 -3.98 -13.63
CA SER A 96 -25.43 -3.97 -15.05
C SER A 96 -24.19 -4.01 -15.94
N ARG A 97 -24.37 -4.35 -17.22
CA ARG A 97 -23.26 -4.32 -18.19
C ARG A 97 -22.59 -2.95 -18.26
N LYS A 98 -23.39 -1.88 -18.24
CA LYS A 98 -22.90 -0.49 -18.21
C LYS A 98 -22.05 -0.19 -16.98
N GLU A 99 -22.36 -0.77 -15.82
CA GLU A 99 -21.54 -0.62 -14.62
C GLU A 99 -20.22 -1.38 -14.73
N ILE A 100 -20.22 -2.58 -15.30
CA ILE A 100 -18.98 -3.34 -15.57
C ILE A 100 -18.08 -2.57 -16.56
N ASP A 101 -18.65 -1.95 -17.59
CA ASP A 101 -17.89 -1.13 -18.53
C ASP A 101 -17.28 0.10 -17.81
N LYS A 102 -18.00 0.73 -16.86
CA LYS A 102 -17.42 1.80 -16.01
C LYS A 102 -16.28 1.29 -15.11
N LEU A 103 -16.39 0.08 -14.55
CA LEU A 103 -15.31 -0.54 -13.78
C LEU A 103 -14.08 -0.78 -14.67
N THR A 104 -14.29 -1.15 -15.93
CA THR A 104 -13.23 -1.31 -16.94
C THR A 104 -12.51 0.02 -17.19
N GLU A 105 -13.24 1.11 -17.39
CA GLU A 105 -12.64 2.44 -17.56
C GLU A 105 -11.91 2.91 -16.30
N PHE A 106 -12.45 2.61 -15.11
CA PHE A 106 -11.85 2.97 -13.84
C PHE A 106 -10.45 2.35 -13.67
N ILE A 107 -10.28 1.06 -13.97
CA ILE A 107 -8.97 0.40 -13.78
C ILE A 107 -7.90 0.84 -14.77
N LYS A 108 -8.25 1.45 -15.90
CA LYS A 108 -7.26 1.99 -16.84
C LYS A 108 -6.39 3.08 -16.20
N THR A 109 -6.92 3.77 -15.19
CA THR A 109 -6.15 4.76 -14.41
C THR A 109 -5.02 4.13 -13.59
N PHE A 110 -5.07 2.82 -13.35
CA PHE A 110 -4.04 2.03 -12.67
C PHE A 110 -3.16 1.23 -13.68
N GLY A 111 -3.25 1.55 -14.97
CA GLY A 111 -2.43 0.95 -16.02
C GLY A 111 -2.97 -0.34 -16.63
N ALA A 112 -4.08 -0.90 -16.12
CA ALA A 112 -4.66 -2.11 -16.68
C ALA A 112 -5.24 -1.86 -18.08
N LYS A 113 -4.97 -2.79 -19.01
CA LYS A 113 -5.41 -2.68 -20.41
C LYS A 113 -6.84 -3.18 -20.64
N GLY A 114 -7.36 -4.00 -19.74
CA GLY A 114 -8.69 -4.57 -19.86
C GLY A 114 -9.15 -5.27 -18.58
N LEU A 115 -10.45 -5.50 -18.50
CA LEU A 115 -11.11 -6.20 -17.40
C LEU A 115 -11.86 -7.39 -18.00
N ALA A 116 -11.42 -8.61 -17.65
CA ALA A 116 -12.21 -9.79 -17.93
C ALA A 116 -13.24 -9.97 -16.81
N TRP A 117 -14.44 -10.45 -17.14
CA TRP A 117 -15.50 -10.65 -16.15
C TRP A 117 -16.38 -11.84 -16.48
N ALA A 118 -16.97 -12.42 -15.45
CA ALA A 118 -18.04 -13.41 -15.54
C ALA A 118 -19.13 -13.06 -14.52
N LYS A 119 -20.39 -13.15 -14.93
CA LYS A 119 -21.56 -12.80 -14.12
C LYS A 119 -22.49 -14.00 -14.05
N HIS A 120 -22.81 -14.45 -12.83
CA HIS A 120 -23.71 -15.55 -12.60
C HIS A 120 -25.14 -15.05 -12.38
N GLY A 121 -25.87 -14.85 -13.47
CA GLY A 121 -27.31 -14.59 -13.44
C GLY A 121 -28.11 -15.90 -13.45
N ALA A 122 -29.25 -15.89 -14.15
CA ALA A 122 -29.97 -17.12 -14.51
C ALA A 122 -29.11 -18.04 -15.40
N GLU A 123 -28.29 -17.43 -16.26
CA GLU A 123 -27.22 -18.08 -16.99
C GLU A 123 -25.90 -17.35 -16.70
N ILE A 124 -24.78 -18.07 -16.83
CA ILE A 124 -23.45 -17.47 -16.70
C ILE A 124 -23.15 -16.73 -18.01
N THR A 125 -22.89 -15.43 -17.90
CA THR A 125 -22.42 -14.59 -19.01
C THR A 125 -21.00 -14.13 -18.73
N SER A 126 -20.13 -14.05 -19.73
CA SER A 126 -18.74 -13.63 -19.51
C SER A 126 -18.12 -12.98 -20.74
N SER A 127 -17.00 -12.28 -20.53
CA SER A 127 -16.20 -11.69 -21.61
C SER A 127 -15.17 -12.66 -22.21
N TYR A 128 -14.85 -13.75 -21.51
CA TYR A 128 -13.71 -14.62 -21.85
C TYR A 128 -14.05 -16.11 -22.03
N SER A 129 -15.19 -16.61 -21.51
CA SER A 129 -15.42 -18.06 -21.46
C SER A 129 -15.45 -18.75 -22.81
N LYS A 130 -15.81 -18.06 -23.89
CA LYS A 130 -15.80 -18.59 -25.26
C LYS A 130 -14.39 -18.94 -25.79
N PHE A 131 -13.35 -18.41 -25.16
CA PHE A 131 -11.95 -18.67 -25.54
C PHE A 131 -11.32 -19.81 -24.73
N LEU A 132 -12.06 -20.35 -23.75
CA LEU A 132 -11.64 -21.40 -22.84
C LEU A 132 -12.56 -22.61 -22.96
N THR A 133 -12.03 -23.79 -22.62
CA THR A 133 -12.82 -25.02 -22.50
C THR A 133 -13.77 -24.94 -21.29
N ALA A 134 -14.76 -25.82 -21.24
CA ALA A 134 -15.67 -25.91 -20.09
C ALA A 134 -14.93 -26.28 -18.80
N GLU A 135 -13.90 -27.13 -18.88
CA GLU A 135 -13.08 -27.56 -17.75
C GLU A 135 -12.19 -26.44 -17.20
N GLU A 136 -11.58 -25.64 -18.09
CA GLU A 136 -10.80 -24.46 -17.69
C GLU A 136 -11.69 -23.41 -17.01
N ASN A 137 -12.85 -23.09 -17.60
CA ASN A 137 -13.80 -22.15 -17.00
C ASN A 137 -14.25 -22.63 -15.62
N LYS A 138 -14.62 -23.92 -15.50
CA LYS A 138 -15.02 -24.51 -14.23
C LYS A 138 -13.90 -24.42 -13.19
N SER A 139 -12.66 -24.72 -13.56
CA SER A 139 -11.52 -24.63 -12.64
C SER A 139 -11.31 -23.21 -12.12
N ILE A 140 -11.47 -22.19 -12.97
CA ILE A 140 -11.41 -20.78 -12.56
C ILE A 140 -12.55 -20.45 -11.59
N TYR A 141 -13.78 -20.87 -11.90
CA TYR A 141 -14.95 -20.62 -11.06
C TYR A 141 -14.84 -21.29 -9.68
N ASP A 142 -14.41 -22.56 -9.65
CA ASP A 142 -14.20 -23.32 -8.42
C ASP A 142 -13.12 -22.66 -7.55
N ALA A 143 -12.00 -22.25 -8.15
CA ALA A 143 -10.91 -21.57 -7.43
C ALA A 143 -11.32 -20.21 -6.83
N CYS A 144 -12.22 -19.49 -7.51
CA CYS A 144 -12.72 -18.20 -7.05
C CYS A 144 -13.97 -18.30 -6.15
N GLY A 145 -14.46 -19.51 -5.88
CA GLY A 145 -15.71 -19.73 -5.16
C GLY A 145 -16.91 -19.05 -5.84
N PHE A 146 -16.93 -19.02 -7.17
CA PHE A 146 -17.92 -18.32 -7.97
C PHE A 146 -19.27 -19.07 -7.99
N GLY A 147 -20.29 -18.47 -7.40
CA GLY A 147 -21.62 -19.05 -7.25
C GLY A 147 -22.76 -18.19 -7.78
N PRO A 148 -24.02 -18.57 -7.50
CA PRO A 148 -25.19 -17.82 -7.93
C PRO A 148 -25.20 -16.37 -7.42
N ASN A 149 -25.54 -15.44 -8.30
CA ASN A 149 -25.52 -13.99 -8.04
C ASN A 149 -24.12 -13.42 -7.74
N ASP A 150 -23.05 -14.04 -8.25
CA ASP A 150 -21.69 -13.52 -8.14
C ASP A 150 -21.22 -12.78 -9.40
N LEU A 151 -20.33 -11.80 -9.21
CA LEU A 151 -19.59 -11.14 -10.28
C LEU A 151 -18.10 -11.35 -10.08
N LEU A 152 -17.50 -12.12 -10.98
CA LEU A 152 -16.06 -12.35 -11.04
C LEU A 152 -15.42 -11.29 -11.93
N LEU A 153 -14.39 -10.62 -11.40
CA LEU A 153 -13.60 -9.61 -12.10
C LEU A 153 -12.14 -10.05 -12.12
N ILE A 154 -11.54 -10.11 -13.32
CA ILE A 154 -10.21 -10.68 -13.54
C ILE A 154 -9.33 -9.67 -14.25
N VAL A 155 -8.14 -9.43 -13.69
CA VAL A 155 -7.09 -8.61 -14.30
C VAL A 155 -5.88 -9.49 -14.56
N ALA A 156 -5.31 -9.33 -15.75
CA ALA A 156 -4.10 -9.98 -16.21
C ALA A 156 -3.13 -8.91 -16.71
N ASP A 157 -1.93 -8.87 -16.15
CA ASP A 157 -0.87 -8.00 -16.64
C ASP A 157 0.51 -8.61 -16.39
N LYS A 158 1.48 -8.22 -17.21
CA LYS A 158 2.89 -8.60 -17.07
C LYS A 158 3.53 -8.00 -15.81
N LYS A 159 2.97 -6.89 -15.28
CA LYS A 159 3.43 -6.26 -14.03
C LYS A 159 2.46 -6.59 -12.89
N ASN A 160 2.95 -7.31 -11.88
CA ASN A 160 2.15 -7.63 -10.69
C ASN A 160 1.59 -6.38 -9.99
N LYS A 161 2.34 -5.27 -10.00
CA LYS A 161 1.87 -3.99 -9.45
C LYS A 161 0.56 -3.53 -10.09
N VAL A 162 0.43 -3.61 -11.43
CA VAL A 162 -0.79 -3.22 -12.15
C VAL A 162 -1.97 -4.11 -11.75
N VAL A 163 -1.74 -5.42 -11.60
CA VAL A 163 -2.77 -6.37 -11.15
C VAL A 163 -3.25 -6.05 -9.74
N PHE A 164 -2.31 -5.86 -8.80
CA PHE A 164 -2.62 -5.56 -7.40
C PHE A 164 -3.33 -4.20 -7.26
N ASP A 165 -2.78 -3.14 -7.84
CA ASP A 165 -3.37 -1.80 -7.77
C ASP A 165 -4.79 -1.79 -8.35
N SER A 166 -5.00 -2.44 -9.50
CA SER A 166 -6.29 -2.47 -10.18
C SER A 166 -7.35 -3.25 -9.40
N LEU A 167 -7.03 -4.46 -8.94
CA LEU A 167 -7.98 -5.30 -8.20
C LEU A 167 -8.23 -4.79 -6.79
N GLY A 168 -7.20 -4.26 -6.11
CA GLY A 168 -7.34 -3.60 -4.81
C GLY A 168 -8.25 -2.38 -4.89
N ALA A 169 -8.09 -1.55 -5.93
CA ALA A 169 -8.96 -0.41 -6.18
C ALA A 169 -10.40 -0.84 -6.54
N LEU A 170 -10.57 -1.85 -7.38
CA LEU A 170 -11.91 -2.40 -7.71
C LEU A 170 -12.61 -2.94 -6.47
N ARG A 171 -11.89 -3.67 -5.62
CA ARG A 171 -12.38 -4.20 -4.36
C ARG A 171 -12.91 -3.08 -3.47
N LEU A 172 -12.11 -2.02 -3.25
CA LEU A 172 -12.53 -0.86 -2.46
C LEU A 172 -13.71 -0.13 -3.08
N LYS A 173 -13.71 0.06 -4.40
CA LYS A 173 -14.81 0.69 -5.12
C LYS A 173 -16.12 -0.10 -4.98
N ALA A 174 -16.08 -1.41 -5.19
CA ALA A 174 -17.24 -2.28 -5.02
C ALA A 174 -17.74 -2.27 -3.57
N GLY A 175 -16.84 -2.38 -2.59
CA GLY A 175 -17.20 -2.30 -1.17
C GLY A 175 -17.87 -0.98 -0.79
N LYS A 176 -17.43 0.14 -1.39
CA LYS A 176 -18.03 1.47 -1.19
C LYS A 176 -19.40 1.58 -1.87
N ASP A 177 -19.50 1.20 -3.15
CA ASP A 177 -20.74 1.31 -3.94
C ASP A 177 -21.85 0.41 -3.36
N LEU A 178 -21.48 -0.74 -2.76
CA LEU A 178 -22.38 -1.67 -2.08
C LEU A 178 -22.68 -1.30 -0.61
N GLY A 179 -22.04 -0.25 -0.06
CA GLY A 179 -22.26 0.19 1.32
C GLY A 179 -21.74 -0.77 2.39
N LEU A 180 -20.72 -1.59 2.07
CA LEU A 180 -20.14 -2.57 3.00
C LEU A 180 -19.21 -1.94 4.03
N MET A 181 -18.72 -0.72 3.77
CA MET A 181 -17.82 0.04 4.62
C MET A 181 -18.58 0.79 5.73
N LYS A 182 -19.11 0.06 6.72
CA LYS A 182 -19.91 0.67 7.80
C LYS A 182 -19.07 1.62 8.66
N LYS A 183 -19.65 2.78 9.01
CA LYS A 183 -19.06 3.71 9.98
C LYS A 183 -19.11 3.10 11.38
N GLY A 184 -18.05 3.29 12.17
CA GLY A 184 -17.94 2.75 13.53
C GLY A 184 -17.53 1.27 13.64
N ASP A 185 -17.48 0.51 12.54
CA ASP A 185 -16.83 -0.80 12.52
C ASP A 185 -15.33 -0.60 12.33
N PHE A 186 -14.55 -0.74 13.40
CA PHE A 186 -13.11 -0.52 13.39
C PHE A 186 -12.37 -1.86 13.24
N LYS A 187 -11.62 -2.01 12.14
CA LYS A 187 -10.73 -3.15 11.90
C LYS A 187 -9.29 -2.66 11.85
N PHE A 188 -8.56 -2.96 12.93
CA PHE A 188 -7.14 -2.68 13.04
C PHE A 188 -6.31 -3.82 12.49
N LEU A 189 -5.18 -3.48 11.88
CA LEU A 189 -4.23 -4.43 11.34
C LEU A 189 -2.82 -3.83 11.41
N TRP A 190 -1.85 -4.61 11.89
CA TRP A 190 -0.44 -4.35 11.61
C TRP A 190 -0.06 -5.02 10.30
N VAL A 191 0.48 -4.24 9.36
CA VAL A 191 1.21 -4.77 8.22
C VAL A 191 2.69 -4.77 8.55
N THR A 192 3.38 -5.88 8.31
CA THR A 192 4.77 -6.13 8.74
C THR A 192 5.55 -6.77 7.60
N MET A 193 6.86 -7.01 7.78
CA MET A 193 7.67 -7.72 6.77
C MET A 193 7.64 -7.05 5.40
N PHE A 194 7.70 -5.72 5.38
CA PHE A 194 7.78 -4.97 4.14
C PHE A 194 9.08 -5.28 3.39
N PRO A 195 9.06 -5.23 2.04
CA PRO A 195 10.31 -5.16 1.29
C PRO A 195 11.10 -3.94 1.75
N MET A 196 12.41 -4.10 1.85
CA MET A 196 13.30 -2.99 2.22
C MET A 196 13.47 -2.00 1.07
N PHE A 197 13.53 -2.54 -0.15
CA PHE A 197 13.75 -1.79 -1.37
C PHE A 197 12.68 -2.08 -2.41
N GLU A 198 12.38 -1.09 -3.23
CA GLU A 198 11.60 -1.23 -4.46
C GLU A 198 12.43 -0.75 -5.64
N TYR A 199 12.33 -1.44 -6.78
CA TYR A 199 13.03 -1.01 -7.98
C TYR A 199 12.22 0.06 -8.69
N ASP A 200 12.82 1.23 -8.88
CA ASP A 200 12.25 2.34 -9.61
C ASP A 200 12.66 2.23 -11.09
N GLU A 201 11.69 2.02 -11.97
CA GLU A 201 11.93 1.92 -13.41
C GLU A 201 12.25 3.28 -14.06
N GLU A 202 11.87 4.41 -13.46
CA GLU A 202 12.17 5.73 -14.02
C GLU A 202 13.59 6.14 -13.67
N GLU A 203 13.97 5.94 -12.41
CA GLU A 203 15.31 6.23 -11.87
C GLU A 203 16.33 5.10 -12.14
N GLN A 204 15.87 3.95 -12.65
CA GLN A 204 16.68 2.76 -12.94
C GLN A 204 17.51 2.26 -11.75
N ARG A 205 17.00 2.42 -10.52
CA ARG A 205 17.70 2.05 -9.28
C ARG A 205 16.75 1.59 -8.20
N PHE A 206 17.29 0.96 -7.15
CA PHE A 206 16.52 0.64 -5.95
C PHE A 206 16.31 1.89 -5.09
N CYS A 207 15.08 2.06 -4.63
CA CYS A 207 14.64 3.08 -3.70
C CYS A 207 14.21 2.42 -2.39
N ALA A 208 14.33 3.14 -1.27
CA ALA A 208 13.88 2.64 0.02
C ALA A 208 12.35 2.74 0.13
N VAL A 209 11.67 1.68 0.54
CA VAL A 209 10.19 1.66 0.66
C VAL A 209 9.71 2.57 1.81
N HIS A 210 10.47 2.65 2.90
CA HIS A 210 10.14 3.52 4.04
C HIS A 210 11.14 4.67 4.17
N HIS A 211 12.30 4.38 4.76
CA HIS A 211 13.40 5.32 4.93
C HIS A 211 14.73 4.55 4.88
N PRO A 212 15.81 5.11 4.31
CA PRO A 212 17.12 4.45 4.21
C PRO A 212 17.78 4.05 5.54
N PHE A 213 17.19 4.36 6.69
CA PHE A 213 17.72 4.02 8.03
C PHE A 213 16.97 2.85 8.67
N THR A 214 16.05 2.25 7.93
CA THR A 214 15.29 1.08 8.38
C THR A 214 16.19 -0.14 8.42
N ALA A 215 16.17 -0.88 9.52
CA ALA A 215 16.98 -2.08 9.67
C ALA A 215 16.44 -3.21 8.76
N PRO A 216 17.32 -3.89 8.01
CA PRO A 216 16.97 -5.16 7.38
C PRO A 216 16.72 -6.22 8.46
N ARG A 217 16.05 -7.31 8.07
CA ARG A 217 16.07 -8.54 8.84
C ARG A 217 17.48 -9.13 8.89
N ASP A 218 17.83 -9.72 10.03
CA ASP A 218 19.21 -10.15 10.27
C ASP A 218 19.58 -11.31 9.32
N GLU A 219 18.60 -12.14 8.98
CA GLU A 219 18.75 -13.27 8.04
C GLU A 219 18.97 -12.82 6.59
N ASP A 220 18.50 -11.61 6.26
CA ASP A 220 18.53 -11.06 4.91
C ASP A 220 19.76 -10.17 4.64
N LEU A 221 20.58 -9.90 5.67
CA LEU A 221 21.79 -9.07 5.55
C LEU A 221 22.73 -9.53 4.43
N GLN A 222 22.78 -10.82 4.13
CA GLN A 222 23.62 -11.38 3.06
C GLN A 222 23.15 -11.03 1.64
N TYR A 223 21.89 -10.59 1.47
CA TYR A 223 21.29 -10.29 0.18
C TYR A 223 21.33 -8.81 -0.20
N LEU A 224 21.77 -7.92 0.71
CA LEU A 224 21.77 -6.46 0.50
C LEU A 224 22.39 -6.02 -0.83
N GLU A 225 23.50 -6.63 -1.24
CA GLU A 225 24.18 -6.29 -2.49
C GLU A 225 23.88 -7.25 -3.65
N SER A 226 23.54 -8.50 -3.33
CA SER A 226 23.40 -9.57 -4.34
C SER A 226 21.97 -9.74 -4.87
N ASP A 227 20.97 -9.56 -4.01
CA ASP A 227 19.55 -9.65 -4.34
C ASP A 227 18.73 -8.70 -3.45
N PRO A 228 18.83 -7.36 -3.66
CA PRO A 228 18.17 -6.38 -2.81
C PRO A 228 16.65 -6.55 -2.77
N ALA A 229 16.05 -7.05 -3.85
CA ALA A 229 14.60 -7.25 -3.99
C ALA A 229 14.02 -8.26 -2.98
N ARG A 230 14.85 -9.16 -2.45
CA ARG A 230 14.45 -10.17 -1.45
C ARG A 230 14.50 -9.66 -0.01
N VAL A 231 15.24 -8.58 0.25
CA VAL A 231 15.52 -8.12 1.61
C VAL A 231 14.25 -7.59 2.26
N CYS A 232 13.88 -8.15 3.40
CA CYS A 232 12.77 -7.65 4.20
C CYS A 232 13.26 -6.66 5.27
N ALA A 233 12.48 -5.62 5.50
CA ALA A 233 12.68 -4.64 6.53
C ALA A 233 12.02 -5.07 7.86
N LYS A 234 12.63 -4.65 8.98
CA LYS A 234 12.01 -4.63 10.32
C LYS A 234 11.10 -3.40 10.45
N ALA A 235 10.11 -3.32 9.58
CA ALA A 235 9.17 -2.20 9.46
C ALA A 235 7.73 -2.67 9.64
N TYR A 236 6.90 -1.76 10.15
CA TYR A 236 5.53 -2.05 10.54
C TYR A 236 4.65 -0.82 10.40
N ASP A 237 3.46 -1.02 9.84
CA ASP A 237 2.44 0.00 9.66
C ASP A 237 1.15 -0.41 10.37
N ILE A 238 0.54 0.52 11.09
CA ILE A 238 -0.77 0.33 11.69
C ILE A 238 -1.85 0.91 10.78
N VAL A 239 -2.75 0.03 10.37
CA VAL A 239 -3.83 0.30 9.43
C VAL A 239 -5.15 0.21 10.17
N LEU A 240 -6.05 1.14 9.86
CA LEU A 240 -7.45 1.10 10.28
C LEU A 240 -8.35 1.30 9.07
N ASN A 241 -9.23 0.33 8.79
CA ASN A 241 -10.28 0.47 7.78
C ASN A 241 -9.75 0.90 6.40
N GLY A 242 -8.61 0.35 5.98
CA GLY A 242 -7.97 0.67 4.70
C GLY A 242 -7.15 1.95 4.69
N THR A 243 -6.91 2.55 5.85
CA THR A 243 -6.16 3.79 6.01
C THR A 243 -4.96 3.57 6.92
N GLU A 244 -3.77 3.85 6.41
CA GLU A 244 -2.53 3.87 7.20
C GLU A 244 -2.59 5.00 8.24
N MET A 245 -2.63 4.66 9.52
CA MET A 245 -2.67 5.61 10.63
C MET A 245 -1.27 6.10 11.02
N GLY A 246 -0.28 5.24 10.86
CA GLY A 246 1.09 5.49 11.22
C GLY A 246 1.98 4.32 10.86
N GLY A 247 3.28 4.59 10.84
CA GLY A 247 4.29 3.65 10.41
C GLY A 247 5.59 3.82 11.18
N GLY A 248 6.38 2.77 11.21
CA GLY A 248 7.59 2.72 12.02
C GLY A 248 8.55 1.64 11.56
N SER A 249 9.76 1.70 12.11
CA SER A 249 10.73 0.64 11.93
C SER A 249 11.76 0.61 13.05
N VAL A 250 12.37 -0.57 13.19
CA VAL A 250 13.66 -0.70 13.87
C VAL A 250 14.70 0.00 13.02
N ARG A 251 15.59 0.75 13.66
CA ARG A 251 16.60 1.56 12.98
C ARG A 251 17.94 0.84 12.96
N ILE A 252 18.69 1.09 11.89
CA ILE A 252 20.09 0.72 11.83
C ILE A 252 20.85 1.53 12.89
N HIS A 253 21.69 0.85 13.65
CA HIS A 253 22.52 1.46 14.71
C HIS A 253 24.01 1.12 14.51
N ARG A 254 24.35 0.47 13.39
CA ARG A 254 25.68 0.01 13.04
C ARG A 254 26.14 0.69 11.75
N ARG A 255 27.31 1.34 11.79
CA ARG A 255 27.89 2.06 10.64
C ARG A 255 28.07 1.13 9.43
N ASP A 256 28.63 -0.06 9.65
CA ASP A 256 28.90 -1.01 8.58
C ASP A 256 27.62 -1.47 7.87
N VAL A 257 26.53 -1.71 8.60
CA VAL A 257 25.24 -2.06 8.02
C VAL A 257 24.64 -0.87 7.26
N GLN A 258 24.70 0.34 7.82
CA GLN A 258 24.16 1.54 7.17
C GLN A 258 24.88 1.84 5.84
N SER A 259 26.20 1.71 5.82
CA SER A 259 27.00 1.89 4.60
C SER A 259 26.62 0.88 3.51
N ARG A 260 26.38 -0.39 3.86
CA ARG A 260 25.91 -1.42 2.91
C ARG A 260 24.53 -1.12 2.35
N VAL A 261 23.63 -0.60 3.18
CA VAL A 261 22.29 -0.16 2.75
C VAL A 261 22.37 1.04 1.80
N PHE A 262 23.25 2.01 2.06
CA PHE A 262 23.48 3.11 1.13
C PHE A 262 24.05 2.63 -0.21
N ALA A 263 25.00 1.68 -0.19
CA ALA A 263 25.52 1.09 -1.42
C ALA A 263 24.42 0.37 -2.22
N ALA A 264 23.52 -0.38 -1.55
CA ALA A 264 22.37 -1.02 -2.20
C ALA A 264 21.39 -0.02 -2.85
N LEU A 265 21.29 1.18 -2.29
CA LEU A 265 20.49 2.29 -2.83
C LEU A 265 21.21 3.09 -3.94
N GLY A 266 22.46 2.71 -4.27
CA GLY A 266 23.25 3.33 -5.33
C GLY A 266 24.03 4.57 -4.90
N PHE A 267 24.14 4.86 -3.61
CA PHE A 267 24.99 5.96 -3.14
C PHE A 267 26.47 5.58 -3.21
N THR A 268 27.31 6.51 -3.65
CA THR A 268 28.75 6.39 -3.42
C THR A 268 29.09 6.66 -1.95
N GLU A 269 30.27 6.23 -1.50
CA GLU A 269 30.75 6.54 -0.15
C GLU A 269 30.83 8.05 0.10
N GLU A 270 31.30 8.81 -0.89
CA GLU A 270 31.41 10.27 -0.85
C GLU A 270 30.03 10.94 -0.72
N GLU A 271 29.03 10.46 -1.47
CA GLU A 271 27.66 10.97 -1.38
C GLU A 271 27.01 10.64 -0.04
N ALA A 272 27.23 9.43 0.46
CA ALA A 272 26.73 9.00 1.75
C ALA A 272 27.35 9.82 2.89
N GLU A 273 28.66 10.08 2.85
CA GLU A 273 29.35 10.89 3.85
C GLU A 273 28.92 12.37 3.76
N MET A 274 28.80 12.94 2.55
CA MET A 274 28.36 14.32 2.37
C MET A 274 26.94 14.56 2.91
N LYS A 275 26.01 13.61 2.69
CA LYS A 275 24.61 13.75 3.09
C LYS A 275 24.33 13.29 4.52
N PHE A 276 25.03 12.24 4.96
CA PHE A 276 24.71 11.50 6.18
C PHE A 276 25.92 11.22 7.09
N GLY A 277 27.09 11.82 6.83
CA GLY A 277 28.32 11.61 7.61
C GLY A 277 28.13 11.88 9.10
N PHE A 278 27.38 12.93 9.45
CA PHE A 278 27.04 13.23 10.86
C PHE A 278 26.36 12.05 11.58
N LEU A 279 25.52 11.29 10.87
CA LEU A 279 24.82 10.13 11.41
C LEU A 279 25.74 8.90 11.45
N LEU A 280 26.52 8.69 10.38
CA LEU A 280 27.50 7.60 10.30
C LEU A 280 28.58 7.72 11.38
N ASP A 281 28.99 8.94 11.71
CA ASP A 281 29.91 9.24 12.80
C ASP A 281 29.26 9.02 14.16
N ALA A 282 27.98 9.41 14.33
CA ALA A 282 27.26 9.18 15.58
C ALA A 282 27.20 7.68 15.96
N PHE A 283 27.11 6.77 14.99
CA PHE A 283 27.14 5.33 15.25
C PHE A 283 28.46 4.83 15.86
N ASN A 284 29.58 5.52 15.64
CA ASN A 284 30.87 5.16 16.25
C ASN A 284 30.93 5.45 17.76
N TYR A 285 30.03 6.28 18.28
CA TYR A 285 30.01 6.67 19.70
C TYR A 285 29.03 5.82 20.54
N GLY A 286 28.65 4.64 20.05
CA GLY A 286 27.82 3.68 20.80
C GLY A 286 26.33 3.94 20.70
N ALA A 287 25.81 4.16 19.49
CA ALA A 287 24.36 4.27 19.27
C ALA A 287 23.66 2.96 19.68
N PRO A 288 22.66 3.00 20.60
CA PRO A 288 21.98 1.80 21.03
C PRO A 288 21.04 1.26 19.94
N PRO A 289 20.65 -0.03 19.98
CA PRO A 289 19.50 -0.50 19.22
C PRO A 289 18.28 0.37 19.54
N HIS A 290 17.57 0.83 18.52
CA HIS A 290 16.45 1.74 18.70
C HIS A 290 15.40 1.55 17.62
N ALA A 291 14.15 1.82 17.98
CA ALA A 291 13.00 1.71 17.11
C ALA A 291 11.99 2.82 17.41
N GLY A 292 11.14 3.12 16.44
CA GLY A 292 10.15 4.18 16.58
C GLY A 292 8.94 3.96 15.69
N LEU A 293 7.94 4.81 15.89
CA LEU A 293 6.72 4.87 15.10
C LEU A 293 6.22 6.32 15.11
N ALA A 294 5.67 6.78 13.99
CA ALA A 294 5.00 8.06 13.89
C ALA A 294 3.55 7.85 13.44
N PHE A 295 2.62 8.59 14.04
CA PHE A 295 1.23 8.67 13.58
C PHE A 295 1.02 9.95 12.79
N GLY A 296 0.23 9.87 11.73
CA GLY A 296 -0.37 11.06 11.13
C GLY A 296 -1.46 11.58 12.06
N LEU A 297 -1.16 12.59 12.88
CA LEU A 297 -2.07 13.09 13.90
C LEU A 297 -3.43 13.52 13.32
N ASP A 298 -3.43 14.28 12.24
CA ASP A 298 -4.68 14.75 11.59
C ASP A 298 -5.54 13.57 11.14
N ARG A 299 -4.89 12.53 10.60
CA ARG A 299 -5.56 11.31 10.15
C ARG A 299 -6.09 10.48 11.31
N LEU A 300 -5.32 10.34 12.39
CA LEU A 300 -5.77 9.68 13.62
C LEU A 300 -7.03 10.38 14.17
N VAL A 301 -7.01 11.70 14.26
CA VAL A 301 -8.15 12.48 14.76
C VAL A 301 -9.35 12.37 13.81
N SER A 302 -9.15 12.48 12.49
CA SER A 302 -10.24 12.34 11.52
C SER A 302 -10.90 10.97 11.59
N LEU A 303 -10.12 9.90 11.75
CA LEU A 303 -10.62 8.53 11.90
C LEU A 303 -11.40 8.35 13.21
N VAL A 304 -10.89 8.86 14.33
CA VAL A 304 -11.57 8.82 15.64
C VAL A 304 -12.90 9.56 15.61
N LEU A 305 -12.97 10.69 14.89
CA LEU A 305 -14.19 11.49 14.72
C LEU A 305 -15.10 11.00 13.58
N GLY A 306 -14.69 10.02 12.79
CA GLY A 306 -15.46 9.51 11.66
C GLY A 306 -15.61 10.52 10.50
N LEU A 307 -14.63 11.41 10.34
CA LEU A 307 -14.56 12.43 9.30
C LEU A 307 -13.85 11.90 8.04
N ASP A 308 -14.32 12.34 6.88
CA ASP A 308 -13.81 11.88 5.58
C ASP A 308 -12.59 12.68 5.10
N ALA A 309 -12.32 13.86 5.68
CA ALA A 309 -11.23 14.74 5.27
C ALA A 309 -10.41 15.25 6.47
N ILE A 310 -9.08 15.18 6.37
CA ILE A 310 -8.15 15.75 7.37
C ILE A 310 -8.29 17.27 7.50
N ARG A 311 -8.82 17.93 6.46
CA ARG A 311 -9.08 19.37 6.47
C ARG A 311 -9.96 19.78 7.65
N ASP A 312 -10.90 18.92 8.02
CA ASP A 312 -11.92 19.22 9.03
C ASP A 312 -11.37 19.13 10.47
N VAL A 313 -10.12 18.71 10.64
CA VAL A 313 -9.42 18.69 11.94
C VAL A 313 -8.26 19.69 12.01
N ILE A 314 -8.06 20.49 10.96
CA ILE A 314 -7.01 21.51 10.87
C ILE A 314 -7.68 22.89 10.91
N ALA A 315 -7.25 23.77 11.81
CA ALA A 315 -7.87 25.08 11.99
C ALA A 315 -7.79 25.98 10.74
N PHE A 316 -6.62 26.01 10.07
CA PHE A 316 -6.37 26.81 8.86
C PHE A 316 -5.73 25.97 7.76
N PRO A 317 -6.52 25.09 7.12
CA PRO A 317 -6.02 24.13 6.17
C PRO A 317 -5.64 24.78 4.84
N LYS A 318 -4.82 24.08 4.05
CA LYS A 318 -4.49 24.46 2.68
C LYS A 318 -5.39 23.74 1.68
N VAL A 319 -5.55 24.32 0.48
CA VAL A 319 -6.17 23.63 -0.66
C VAL A 319 -5.12 22.90 -1.51
N GLN A 320 -5.54 22.21 -2.58
CA GLN A 320 -4.67 21.30 -3.35
C GLN A 320 -3.41 21.94 -3.94
N ASN A 321 -3.45 23.24 -4.26
CA ASN A 321 -2.28 23.99 -4.76
C ASN A 321 -1.42 24.60 -3.63
N ALA A 322 -1.54 24.08 -2.41
CA ALA A 322 -0.87 24.56 -1.19
C ALA A 322 -1.20 26.01 -0.77
N SER A 323 -2.23 26.64 -1.33
CA SER A 323 -2.67 27.98 -0.90
C SER A 323 -3.53 27.95 0.37
N GLU A 324 -3.42 29.02 1.16
CA GLU A 324 -4.27 29.35 2.32
C GLU A 324 -5.17 30.52 1.93
N LEU A 325 -6.46 30.24 1.76
CA LEU A 325 -7.39 31.21 1.20
C LEU A 325 -7.75 32.33 2.17
N MET A 326 -7.70 32.09 3.49
CA MET A 326 -8.10 33.09 4.49
C MET A 326 -7.09 34.24 4.58
N SER A 327 -5.79 33.93 4.54
CA SER A 327 -4.70 34.91 4.61
C SER A 327 -4.13 35.28 3.23
N GLY A 328 -4.57 34.63 2.16
CA GLY A 328 -4.08 34.87 0.80
C GLY A 328 -2.62 34.42 0.59
N CYS A 329 -2.22 33.30 1.20
CA CYS A 329 -0.85 32.79 1.08
C CYS A 329 -0.74 31.64 0.06
N PRO A 330 0.42 31.44 -0.59
CA PRO A 330 1.62 32.28 -0.54
C PRO A 330 1.43 33.64 -1.23
N ALA A 331 2.28 34.61 -0.88
CA ALA A 331 2.26 35.96 -1.43
C ALA A 331 3.66 36.40 -1.86
N THR A 332 3.75 37.50 -2.63
CA THR A 332 5.03 38.10 -2.99
C THR A 332 5.73 38.69 -1.76
N VAL A 333 7.06 38.63 -1.75
CA VAL A 333 7.89 39.19 -0.68
C VAL A 333 8.61 40.46 -1.14
N PRO A 334 8.94 41.40 -0.24
CA PRO A 334 9.71 42.58 -0.59
C PRO A 334 11.13 42.23 -1.07
N GLN A 335 11.65 42.93 -2.07
CA GLN A 335 13.01 42.71 -2.61
C GLN A 335 14.08 42.73 -1.52
N LYS A 336 13.96 43.64 -0.55
CA LYS A 336 14.89 43.72 0.59
C LYS A 336 15.05 42.39 1.34
N ALA A 337 13.97 41.63 1.50
CA ALA A 337 14.03 40.33 2.18
C ALA A 337 14.72 39.26 1.32
N LEU A 338 14.59 39.34 0.00
CA LEU A 338 15.31 38.47 -0.94
C LEU A 338 16.82 38.78 -0.92
N ASP A 339 17.17 40.08 -0.94
CA ASP A 339 18.56 40.54 -0.89
C ASP A 339 19.25 40.13 0.42
N GLU A 340 18.56 40.27 1.57
CA GLU A 340 19.06 39.84 2.88
C GLU A 340 19.33 38.33 2.96
N LEU A 341 18.57 37.53 2.20
CA LEU A 341 18.73 36.08 2.12
C LEU A 341 19.65 35.64 0.97
N PHE A 342 20.18 36.58 0.18
CA PHE A 342 20.99 36.32 -1.01
C PHE A 342 20.32 35.36 -2.01
N ILE A 343 19.01 35.52 -2.21
CA ILE A 343 18.21 34.74 -3.17
C ILE A 343 17.49 35.68 -4.14
N ASP A 344 17.09 35.15 -5.30
CA ASP A 344 16.33 35.92 -6.28
C ASP A 344 15.24 35.03 -6.93
N ILE A 345 14.14 35.65 -7.35
CA ILE A 345 13.05 34.97 -8.05
C ILE A 345 13.39 34.99 -9.54
N LYS A 346 13.61 33.80 -10.13
CA LYS A 346 13.84 33.71 -11.57
C LYS A 346 12.65 34.28 -12.35
N PRO A 347 12.88 35.08 -13.42
CA PRO A 347 11.82 35.52 -14.30
C PRO A 347 11.05 34.32 -14.85
N GLN A 348 9.72 34.34 -14.78
CA GLN A 348 8.90 33.36 -15.49
C GLN A 348 9.02 33.62 -17.00
N ALA A 349 9.35 32.56 -17.76
CA ALA A 349 9.41 32.58 -19.22
C ALA A 349 8.01 32.59 -19.86
#